data_AF-A0A6B2LR73-F1
#
_entry.id   AF-A0A6B2LR73-F1
#
_cell.length_a   1.000
_cell.length_b   1.000
_cell.length_c   1.000
_cell.angle_alpha   90.00
_cell.angle_beta   90.00
_cell.angle_gamma   90.00
#
_symmetry.space_group_name_H-M   'P 1'
#
loop_
_entity.id
_entity.type
_entity.pdbx_description
1 polymer ?
#
loop_
_entity_poly.entity_id
_entity_poly.type
_entity_poly.pdbx_seq_one_letter_code
_entity_poly.pdbx_strand_id
1 'polypeptide(L)'
;MFMMDRSLECGLCYNFLNDPRVLPCGHSFCYTCISSRREMSCPECDMTFNGPLDQLPPNWIIQSSLSHLSIQQQTPEPCQNCDQPNATLWCKQCSSTLCQKCSNTIHSIKIMKEHIIGDIQH
;
A
#
# COMPACT_ATOMS: atom_id res chain seq x y z
N MET A 1 -7.50 -20.57 10.01
CA MET A 1 -7.79 -20.34 8.58
C MET A 1 -8.33 -18.93 8.48
N PHE A 2 -7.46 -17.96 8.18
CA PHE A 2 -7.91 -16.57 8.01
C PHE A 2 -8.69 -16.52 6.70
N MET A 3 -10.02 -16.34 6.79
CA MET A 3 -10.82 -16.06 5.60
C MET A 3 -10.39 -14.68 5.11
N MET A 4 -9.68 -14.65 3.99
CA MET A 4 -9.43 -13.42 3.26
C MET A 4 -10.79 -12.98 2.71
N ASP A 5 -11.25 -11.82 3.14
CA ASP A 5 -12.53 -11.29 2.73
C ASP A 5 -12.44 -10.88 1.24
N ARG A 6 -13.09 -11.65 0.37
CA ARG A 6 -13.07 -11.44 -1.08
C ARG A 6 -13.67 -10.11 -1.50
N SER A 7 -14.38 -9.39 -0.62
CA SER A 7 -14.95 -8.07 -0.94
C SER A 7 -13.88 -6.97 -1.01
N LEU A 8 -12.63 -7.29 -0.68
CA LEU A 8 -11.48 -6.38 -0.72
C LEU A 8 -10.67 -6.49 -2.01
N GLU A 9 -10.94 -7.51 -2.83
CA GLU A 9 -10.28 -7.75 -4.11
C GLU A 9 -11.11 -7.16 -5.25
N CYS A 10 -10.43 -6.64 -6.27
CA CYS A 10 -11.09 -6.15 -7.47
C CYS A 10 -11.40 -7.31 -8.41
N GLY A 11 -12.67 -7.52 -8.77
CA GLY A 11 -13.07 -8.54 -9.75
C GLY A 11 -12.56 -8.31 -11.19
N LEU A 12 -11.86 -7.21 -11.47
CA LEU A 12 -11.28 -6.91 -12.78
C LEU A 12 -9.77 -7.13 -12.84
N CYS A 13 -9.01 -6.62 -11.86
CA CYS A 13 -7.56 -6.77 -11.83
C CYS A 13 -7.06 -7.85 -10.86
N TYR A 14 -7.95 -8.45 -10.06
CA TYR A 14 -7.66 -9.50 -9.07
C TYR A 14 -6.59 -9.10 -8.03
N ASN A 15 -6.38 -7.81 -7.83
CA ASN A 15 -5.56 -7.24 -6.76
C ASN A 15 -6.47 -6.63 -5.70
N PHE A 16 -5.91 -6.25 -4.54
CA PHE A 16 -6.61 -5.39 -3.59
C PHE A 16 -7.13 -4.13 -4.27
N LEU A 17 -8.32 -3.70 -3.88
CA LEU A 17 -8.93 -2.51 -4.47
C LEU A 17 -8.06 -1.26 -4.21
N ASN A 18 -7.85 -0.48 -5.25
CA ASN A 18 -7.17 0.82 -5.17
C ASN A 18 -8.14 1.91 -5.61
N ASP A 19 -8.42 2.87 -4.73
CA ASP A 19 -9.50 3.86 -4.91
C ASP A 19 -10.84 3.17 -5.28
N PRO A 20 -11.42 2.37 -4.35
CA PRO A 20 -12.59 1.55 -4.62
C PRO A 20 -13.82 2.41 -4.93
N ARG A 21 -14.48 2.12 -6.05
CA ARG A 21 -15.74 2.73 -6.49
C ARG A 21 -16.87 1.73 -6.39
N VAL A 22 -17.96 2.12 -5.74
CA VAL A 22 -19.13 1.25 -5.56
C VAL A 22 -20.18 1.49 -6.64
N LEU A 23 -20.63 0.42 -7.26
CA LEU A 23 -21.75 0.44 -8.21
C LEU A 23 -23.08 0.41 -7.45
N PRO A 24 -24.21 0.79 -8.09
CA PRO A 24 -25.54 0.70 -7.48
C PRO A 24 -25.94 -0.70 -6.98
N CYS A 25 -25.34 -1.75 -7.56
CA CYS A 25 -25.53 -3.13 -7.11
C CYS A 25 -24.76 -3.49 -5.82
N GLY A 26 -23.87 -2.62 -5.35
CA GLY A 26 -23.03 -2.83 -4.15
C GLY A 26 -21.62 -3.38 -4.42
N HIS A 27 -21.34 -3.93 -5.61
CA HIS A 27 -19.99 -4.38 -5.96
C HIS A 27 -19.02 -3.21 -6.11
N SER A 28 -17.76 -3.41 -5.72
CA SER A 28 -16.73 -2.38 -5.72
C SER A 28 -15.55 -2.78 -6.61
N PHE A 29 -15.01 -1.82 -7.37
CA PHE A 29 -13.87 -2.01 -8.27
C PHE A 29 -12.88 -0.85 -8.14
N CYS A 30 -11.63 -1.03 -8.55
CA CYS A 30 -10.70 0.09 -8.63
C CYS A 30 -11.23 1.15 -9.59
N TYR A 31 -11.08 2.43 -9.25
CA TYR A 31 -11.49 3.54 -10.12
C TYR A 31 -10.96 3.39 -11.54
N THR A 32 -9.66 3.12 -11.68
CA THR A 32 -9.00 2.97 -12.98
C THR A 32 -9.51 1.76 -13.78
N CYS A 33 -9.89 0.67 -13.10
CA CYS A 33 -10.41 -0.52 -13.75
C CYS A 33 -11.84 -0.30 -14.27
N ILE A 34 -12.69 0.39 -13.50
CA ILE A 34 -14.07 0.61 -13.90
C ILE A 34 -14.22 1.76 -14.90
N SER A 35 -13.44 2.85 -14.74
CA SER A 35 -13.48 4.01 -15.67
C SER A 35 -12.98 3.69 -17.07
N SER A 36 -12.11 2.69 -17.21
CA SER A 36 -11.61 2.23 -18.51
C SER A 36 -12.64 1.42 -19.30
N ARG A 37 -13.78 1.05 -18.71
CA ARG A 37 -14.83 0.28 -19.40
C ARG A 37 -15.76 1.19 -20.19
N ARG A 38 -16.34 0.63 -21.25
CA ARG A 38 -17.38 1.29 -22.06
C ARG A 38 -18.79 0.85 -21.69
N GLU A 39 -18.91 -0.27 -20.98
CA GLU A 39 -20.17 -0.90 -20.63
C GLU A 39 -20.65 -0.39 -19.27
N MET A 40 -21.90 0.08 -19.21
CA MET A 40 -22.55 0.49 -17.95
C MET A 40 -23.25 -0.70 -17.27
N SER A 41 -22.50 -1.78 -17.08
CA SER A 41 -22.95 -2.99 -16.40
C SER A 41 -21.91 -3.49 -15.39
N CYS A 42 -22.39 -4.06 -14.29
CA CYS A 42 -21.53 -4.66 -13.29
C CYS A 42 -20.80 -5.89 -13.86
N PRO A 43 -19.47 -6.00 -13.76
CA PRO A 43 -18.72 -7.17 -14.21
C PRO A 43 -19.05 -8.48 -13.48
N GLU A 44 -19.62 -8.40 -12.27
CA GLU A 44 -19.86 -9.58 -11.41
C GLU A 44 -21.31 -10.07 -11.46
N CYS A 45 -22.28 -9.18 -11.64
CA CYS A 45 -23.70 -9.53 -11.59
C CYS A 45 -24.51 -9.04 -12.79
N ASP A 46 -23.86 -8.47 -13.79
CA ASP A 46 -24.46 -7.94 -15.03
C ASP A 46 -25.55 -6.88 -14.84
N MET A 47 -25.77 -6.40 -13.62
CA MET A 47 -26.73 -5.32 -13.35
C MET A 47 -26.31 -4.07 -14.11
N THR A 48 -27.18 -3.61 -15.01
CA THR A 48 -27.01 -2.36 -15.72
C THR A 48 -27.31 -1.19 -14.80
N PHE A 49 -26.60 -0.10 -15.01
CA PHE A 49 -26.82 1.14 -14.30
C PHE A 49 -26.70 2.32 -15.24
N ASN A 50 -27.33 3.43 -14.88
CA ASN A 50 -27.23 4.67 -15.62
C ASN A 50 -26.34 5.64 -14.85
N GLY A 51 -25.41 6.27 -15.54
CA GLY A 51 -24.57 7.33 -14.97
C GLY A 51 -23.13 7.26 -15.45
N PRO A 52 -22.36 8.35 -15.29
CA PRO A 52 -20.96 8.39 -15.67
C PRO A 52 -20.12 7.54 -14.72
N LEU A 53 -19.29 6.65 -15.30
CA LEU A 53 -18.37 5.77 -14.56
C LEU A 53 -17.38 6.56 -13.69
N ASP A 54 -17.00 7.76 -14.14
CA ASP A 54 -16.05 8.63 -13.44
C ASP A 54 -16.64 9.34 -12.20
N GLN A 55 -17.96 9.30 -12.00
CA GLN A 55 -18.63 9.91 -10.84
C GLN A 55 -19.16 8.89 -9.85
N LEU A 56 -18.74 7.63 -9.96
CA LEU A 56 -19.12 6.60 -8.99
C LEU A 56 -18.60 6.99 -7.59
N PRO A 57 -19.44 6.86 -6.56
CA PRO A 57 -19.02 7.20 -5.20
C PRO A 57 -17.90 6.26 -4.75
N PRO A 58 -16.92 6.77 -3.99
CA PRO A 58 -15.91 5.93 -3.37
C PRO A 58 -16.54 5.07 -2.26
N ASN A 59 -15.98 3.88 -2.02
CA ASN A 59 -16.38 3.03 -0.91
C ASN A 59 -15.41 3.22 0.27
N TRP A 60 -15.66 4.24 1.10
CA TRP A 60 -14.78 4.59 2.23
C TRP A 60 -14.65 3.47 3.26
N ILE A 61 -15.67 2.62 3.40
CA ILE A 61 -15.64 1.48 4.33
C ILE A 61 -14.57 0.48 3.87
N ILE A 62 -14.62 0.09 2.58
CA ILE A 62 -13.61 -0.78 1.98
C ILE A 62 -12.23 -0.10 1.99
N GLN A 63 -12.16 1.18 1.64
CA GLN A 63 -10.90 1.93 1.65
C GLN A 63 -10.25 1.96 3.04
N SER A 64 -11.05 2.09 4.10
CA SER A 64 -10.58 2.06 5.49
C SER A 64 -10.11 0.65 5.87
N SER A 65 -10.87 -0.39 5.53
CA SER A 65 -10.45 -1.79 5.77
C SER A 65 -9.14 -2.13 5.05
N LEU A 66 -8.97 -1.64 3.82
CA LEU A 66 -7.74 -1.85 3.04
C LEU A 66 -6.54 -1.10 3.62
N SER A 67 -6.72 0.07 4.24
CA SER A 67 -5.61 0.76 4.91
C SER A 67 -5.01 -0.03 6.08
N HIS A 68 -5.78 -0.96 6.65
CA HIS A 68 -5.31 -1.87 7.69
C HIS A 68 -4.74 -3.18 7.12
N LEU A 69 -5.08 -3.51 5.87
CA LEU A 69 -4.67 -4.73 5.18
C LEU A 69 -3.60 -4.50 4.11
N SER A 70 -3.28 -3.25 3.81
CA SER A 70 -2.14 -2.88 3.00
C SER A 70 -0.89 -3.34 3.74
N ILE A 71 -0.51 -4.58 3.44
CA ILE A 71 0.86 -4.98 3.21
C ILE A 71 1.47 -3.86 2.36
N GLN A 72 2.09 -2.90 3.04
CA GLN A 72 3.42 -2.46 2.69
C GLN A 72 3.63 -2.18 1.20
N GLN A 73 2.97 -1.14 0.70
CA GLN A 73 3.76 -0.21 -0.11
C GLN A 73 4.68 0.52 0.86
N GLN A 74 5.80 -0.13 1.18
CA GLN A 74 6.89 0.48 1.92
C GLN A 74 7.35 1.60 1.01
N THR A 75 6.89 2.82 1.27
CA THR A 75 7.71 3.96 0.86
C THR A 75 9.06 3.71 1.54
N PRO A 76 10.15 3.53 0.78
CA PRO A 76 11.43 3.29 1.40
C PRO A 76 11.70 4.45 2.37
N GLU A 77 11.95 4.11 3.64
CA GLU A 77 12.21 5.15 4.64
C GLU A 77 13.53 5.83 4.26
N PRO A 78 13.58 7.17 4.22
CA PRO A 78 14.80 7.88 3.86
C PRO A 78 15.89 7.67 4.90
N CYS A 79 17.14 7.66 4.45
CA CYS A 79 18.29 7.67 5.35
C CYS A 79 18.28 8.96 6.17
N GLN A 80 18.36 8.87 7.50
CA GLN A 80 18.32 10.06 8.36
C GLN A 80 19.66 10.79 8.46
N ASN A 81 20.72 10.27 7.82
CA ASN A 81 22.05 10.89 7.80
C ASN A 81 22.43 11.49 6.43
N CYS A 82 21.73 11.15 5.34
CA CYS A 82 22.02 11.67 4.00
C CYS A 82 20.77 11.66 3.12
N ASP A 83 20.81 12.31 1.96
CA ASP A 83 19.64 12.44 1.05
C ASP A 83 19.28 11.17 0.27
N GLN A 84 19.72 9.98 0.73
CA GLN A 84 19.34 8.72 0.11
C GLN A 84 17.91 8.35 0.49
N PRO A 85 17.01 8.08 -0.47
CA PRO A 85 15.61 7.78 -0.19
C PRO A 85 15.40 6.38 0.40
N ASN A 86 16.40 5.49 0.28
CA ASN A 86 16.27 4.09 0.69
C ASN A 86 17.25 3.77 1.82
N ALA A 87 16.76 3.82 3.05
CA ALA A 87 17.43 3.19 4.18
C ALA A 87 17.29 1.66 4.07
N THR A 88 18.33 0.96 4.54
CA THR A 88 18.38 -0.51 4.53
C THR A 88 18.53 -1.09 5.93
N LEU A 89 18.96 -0.26 6.88
CA LEU A 89 19.34 -0.67 8.22
C LEU A 89 18.70 0.25 9.27
N TRP A 90 18.38 -0.32 10.42
CA TRP A 90 17.94 0.39 11.62
C TRP A 90 18.98 0.26 12.73
N CYS A 91 19.35 1.38 13.35
CA CYS A 91 20.19 1.40 14.53
C CYS A 91 19.33 1.50 15.80
N LYS A 92 19.35 0.45 16.63
CA LYS A 92 18.50 0.36 17.82
C LYS A 92 18.79 1.44 18.87
N GLN A 93 20.05 1.78 19.07
CA GLN A 93 20.46 2.77 20.07
C GLN A 93 20.20 4.20 19.61
N CYS A 94 20.34 4.50 18.31
CA CYS A 94 20.05 5.82 17.76
C CYS A 94 18.55 6.03 17.47
N SER A 95 17.78 4.94 17.39
CA SER A 95 16.40 4.96 16.86
C SER A 95 16.33 5.64 15.50
N SER A 96 17.25 5.26 14.60
CA SER A 96 17.38 5.89 13.29
C SER A 96 17.57 4.89 12.16
N THR A 97 17.03 5.22 10.99
CA THR A 97 17.21 4.49 9.74
C THR A 97 18.38 5.03 8.93
N LEU A 98 19.21 4.12 8.41
CA LEU A 98 20.44 4.44 7.69
C LEU A 98 20.54 3.59 6.42
N CYS A 99 21.12 4.17 5.37
CA CYS A 99 21.60 3.39 4.25
C CYS A 99 22.88 2.64 4.65
N GLN A 100 23.22 1.57 3.93
CA GLN A 100 24.41 0.75 4.20
C GLN A 100 25.70 1.57 4.35
N LYS A 101 25.90 2.58 3.50
CA LYS A 101 27.10 3.44 3.52
C LYS A 101 27.20 4.23 4.82
N CYS A 102 26.12 4.91 5.21
CA CYS A 102 26.10 5.71 6.44
C CYS A 102 26.25 4.84 7.68
N SER A 103 25.61 3.67 7.71
CA SER A 103 25.80 2.71 8.80
C SER A 103 27.28 2.30 8.94
N ASN A 104 27.93 1.93 7.83
CA ASN A 104 29.34 1.56 7.85
C ASN A 104 30.24 2.71 8.32
N THR A 105 29.99 3.95 7.90
CA THR A 105 30.80 5.11 8.34
C THR A 105 30.62 5.41 9.82
N ILE A 106 29.39 5.45 10.31
CA ILE A 106 29.07 5.81 11.71
C ILE A 106 29.50 4.69 12.66
N HIS A 107 29.13 3.44 12.36
CA HIS A 107 29.41 2.29 13.23
C HIS A 107 30.84 1.73 13.06
N SER A 108 31.68 2.33 12.21
CA SER A 108 33.13 2.09 12.22
C SER A 108 33.86 2.90 13.30
N ILE A 109 33.22 3.93 13.87
CA ILE A 109 33.80 4.73 14.96
C ILE A 109 33.79 3.91 16.24
N LYS A 110 34.91 3.85 16.98
CA LYS A 110 35.08 3.00 18.18
C LYS A 110 33.93 3.10 19.20
N ILE A 111 33.39 4.30 19.40
CA ILE A 111 32.30 4.53 20.37
C ILE A 111 30.93 4.06 19.88
N MET A 112 30.71 4.02 18.57
CA MET A 112 29.42 3.66 17.95
C MET A 112 29.37 2.18 17.51
N LYS A 113 30.52 1.49 17.52
CA LYS A 113 30.62 0.11 17.04
C LYS A 113 29.80 -0.90 17.85
N GLU A 114 29.46 -0.56 19.08
CA GLU A 114 28.61 -1.40 19.95
C GLU A 114 27.10 -1.20 19.73
N HIS A 115 26.71 -0.28 18.86
CA HIS A 115 25.31 -0.13 18.48
C HIS A 115 24.84 -1.35 17.67
N ILE A 116 23.60 -1.76 17.95
CA ILE A 116 22.96 -2.93 17.34
C ILE A 116 22.26 -2.47 16.07
N ILE A 117 22.69 -3.06 14.96
CA ILE A 117 22.13 -2.82 13.64
C ILE A 117 21.27 -4.01 13.24
N GLY A 118 20.04 -3.74 12.83
CA GLY A 118 19.16 -4.71 12.22
C GLY A 118 18.80 -4.29 10.80
N ASP A 119 18.38 -5.24 9.98
CA ASP A 119 17.67 -4.94 8.75
C ASP A 119 16.36 -4.24 9.08
N ILE A 120 15.93 -3.33 8.21
CA ILE A 120 14.57 -2.79 8.27
C ILE A 120 13.64 -3.92 7.85
N GLN A 121 13.16 -4.68 8.85
CA GLN A 121 12.11 -5.66 8.64
C GLN A 121 10.82 -4.90 8.44
N HIS A 122 10.22 -5.18 7.31
CA HIS A 122 8.88 -4.80 6.98
C HIS A 122 7.97 -5.97 7.35
#